data_AF-A0AB33VFE6-F1
#
_entry.id   AF-A0AB33VFE6-F1
#
_cell.length_a   1.000
_cell.length_b   1.000
_cell.length_c   1.000
_cell.angle_alpha   90.00
_cell.angle_beta   90.00
_cell.angle_gamma   90.00
#
_symmetry.space_group_name_H-M   'P 1'
#
loop_
_entity.id
_entity.type
_entity.pdbx_description
1 polymer ?
#
loop_
_entity_poly.entity_id
_entity_poly.type
_entity_poly.pdbx_seq_one_letter_code
_entity_poly.pdbx_strand_id
1 'polypeptide(L)'
;MQFAYEFQAEHLLQALSAVRQEVITPQQMLGSIGESLFRVNQERHDKGLAPDGTKWKPLSPLTIGTAIWQQQGKSFRKNGQMSLATARKVQARRAGRILYGNGDLLGSFNYQVTGVELRLGFSDGKAAWHHLGTKAYTITPKKAKALAFAGLVRKRVKHPGLPARPLVGFPASDEQLVADVTADHLKLVLSRVR
;
A
#
# COMPACT_ATOMS: atom_id res chain seq x y z
N MET A 1 46.06 -42.72 -33.23
CA MET A 1 44.66 -42.28 -33.41
C MET A 1 44.48 -40.99 -32.63
N GLN A 2 43.92 -39.96 -33.25
CA GLN A 2 43.68 -38.66 -32.61
C GLN A 2 42.25 -38.21 -32.91
N PHE A 3 41.57 -37.63 -31.93
CA PHE A 3 40.28 -36.97 -32.09
C PHE A 3 40.44 -35.50 -31.74
N ALA A 4 39.72 -34.65 -32.47
CA ALA A 4 39.61 -33.22 -32.20
C ALA A 4 38.16 -32.93 -31.82
N TYR A 5 37.97 -32.01 -30.88
CA TYR A 5 36.68 -31.47 -30.49
C TYR A 5 36.77 -29.95 -30.54
N GLU A 6 35.81 -29.32 -31.21
CA GLU A 6 35.75 -27.87 -31.35
C GLU A 6 34.58 -27.33 -30.54
N PHE A 7 34.85 -26.35 -29.67
CA PHE A 7 33.84 -25.74 -28.82
C PHE A 7 32.97 -24.76 -29.64
N GLN A 8 31.70 -25.09 -29.83
CA GLN A 8 30.75 -24.21 -30.53
C GLN A 8 30.14 -23.20 -29.56
N ALA A 9 30.61 -21.95 -29.64
CA ALA A 9 30.19 -20.86 -28.74
C ALA A 9 29.00 -20.04 -29.24
N GLU A 10 28.48 -20.32 -30.45
CA GLU A 10 27.46 -19.51 -31.12
C GLU A 10 26.19 -19.34 -30.27
N HIS A 11 25.69 -20.43 -29.69
CA HIS A 11 24.51 -20.40 -28.83
C HIS A 11 24.74 -19.59 -27.54
N LEU A 12 25.94 -19.69 -26.95
CA LEU A 12 26.32 -18.90 -25.77
C LEU A 12 26.36 -17.40 -26.10
N LEU A 13 26.92 -17.02 -27.26
CA LEU A 13 26.98 -15.62 -27.69
C LEU A 13 25.57 -15.05 -27.94
N GLN A 14 24.67 -15.83 -28.55
CA GLN A 14 23.28 -15.43 -28.74
C GLN A 14 22.57 -15.23 -27.38
N ALA A 15 22.75 -16.16 -26.44
CA ALA A 15 22.18 -16.07 -25.09
C ALA A 15 22.68 -14.81 -24.36
N LEU A 16 23.98 -14.54 -24.37
CA LEU A 16 24.58 -13.35 -23.76
C LEU A 16 24.07 -12.06 -24.42
N SER A 17 23.89 -12.05 -25.75
CA SER A 17 23.33 -10.91 -26.47
C SER A 17 21.88 -10.65 -26.06
N ALA A 18 21.07 -11.69 -25.87
CA ALA A 18 19.70 -11.56 -25.41
C ALA A 18 19.61 -11.00 -23.98
N VAL A 19 20.46 -11.48 -23.07
CA VAL A 19 20.56 -10.94 -21.71
C VAL A 19 21.02 -9.48 -21.73
N ARG A 20 22.04 -9.15 -22.53
CA ARG A 20 22.49 -7.76 -22.71
C ARG A 20 21.36 -6.87 -23.20
N GLN A 21 20.55 -7.36 -24.15
CA GLN A 21 19.40 -6.62 -24.66
C GLN A 21 18.38 -6.35 -23.54
N GLU A 22 18.06 -7.34 -22.71
CA GLU A 22 17.12 -7.16 -21.61
C GLU A 22 17.65 -6.14 -20.58
N VAL A 23 18.95 -6.14 -20.29
CA VAL A 23 19.55 -5.17 -19.37
C VAL A 23 19.47 -3.73 -19.89
N ILE A 24 19.63 -3.51 -21.21
CA ILE A 24 19.55 -2.16 -21.79
C ILE A 24 18.12 -1.70 -22.08
N THR A 25 17.17 -2.63 -22.23
CA THR A 25 15.74 -2.36 -22.39
C THR A 25 14.90 -3.13 -21.37
N PRO A 26 15.03 -2.83 -20.06
CA PRO A 26 14.46 -3.64 -18.98
C PRO A 26 12.96 -3.42 -18.77
N GLN A 27 12.28 -2.72 -19.67
CA GLN A 27 10.90 -2.27 -19.44
C GLN A 27 9.94 -3.44 -19.26
N GLN A 28 10.17 -4.55 -19.97
CA GLN A 28 9.35 -5.76 -19.85
C GLN A 28 9.59 -6.43 -18.49
N MET A 29 10.85 -6.64 -18.12
CA MET A 29 11.20 -7.17 -16.80
C MET A 29 10.68 -6.29 -15.65
N LEU A 30 10.89 -4.97 -15.71
CA LEU A 30 10.39 -4.03 -14.72
C LEU A 30 8.86 -3.99 -14.66
N GLY A 31 8.18 -4.21 -15.79
CA GLY A 31 6.73 -4.36 -15.84
C GLY A 31 6.25 -5.58 -15.04
N SER A 32 6.88 -6.73 -15.26
CA SER A 32 6.58 -7.95 -14.48
C SER A 32 6.86 -7.78 -12.98
N ILE A 33 7.96 -7.11 -12.63
CA ILE A 33 8.30 -6.80 -11.24
C ILE A 33 7.26 -5.85 -10.63
N GLY A 34 6.93 -4.76 -11.33
CA GLY A 34 5.95 -3.77 -10.90
C GLY A 34 4.58 -4.37 -10.64
N GLU A 35 4.09 -5.20 -11.58
CA GLU A 35 2.82 -5.92 -11.44
C GLU A 35 2.81 -6.86 -10.22
N SER A 36 3.90 -7.59 -10.02
CA SER A 36 4.03 -8.53 -8.91
C SER A 36 4.04 -7.81 -7.56
N LEU A 37 4.86 -6.76 -7.43
CA LEU A 37 4.92 -5.92 -6.23
C LEU A 37 3.58 -5.22 -5.95
N PHE A 38 2.91 -4.75 -6.99
CA PHE A 38 1.60 -4.11 -6.89
C PHE A 38 0.55 -5.06 -6.32
N ARG A 39 0.50 -6.31 -6.78
CA ARG A 39 -0.44 -7.33 -6.29
C ARG A 39 -0.21 -7.67 -4.82
N VAL A 40 1.03 -7.98 -4.43
CA VAL A 40 1.31 -8.36 -3.03
C VAL A 40 1.07 -7.20 -2.07
N ASN A 41 1.33 -5.96 -2.48
CA ASN A 41 1.05 -4.79 -1.66
C ASN A 41 -0.45 -4.52 -1.52
N GLN A 42 -1.24 -4.66 -2.60
CA GLN A 42 -2.71 -4.57 -2.50
C GLN A 42 -3.28 -5.63 -1.54
N GLU A 43 -2.81 -6.87 -1.63
CA GLU A 43 -3.25 -7.93 -0.72
C GLU A 43 -2.94 -7.60 0.75
N ARG A 44 -1.75 -7.02 1.02
CA ARG A 44 -1.40 -6.54 2.36
C ARG A 44 -2.34 -5.43 2.82
N HIS A 45 -2.63 -4.45 1.97
CA HIS A 45 -3.52 -3.33 2.29
C HIS A 45 -4.94 -3.82 2.58
N ASP A 46 -5.44 -4.79 1.82
CA ASP A 46 -6.75 -5.41 2.02
C ASP A 46 -6.84 -6.13 3.37
N LYS A 47 -5.73 -6.75 3.80
CA LYS A 47 -5.57 -7.37 5.11
C LYS A 47 -5.23 -6.38 6.23
N GLY A 48 -5.04 -5.10 5.91
CA GLY A 48 -4.67 -4.05 6.86
C GLY A 48 -3.25 -4.21 7.42
N LEU A 49 -2.32 -4.69 6.59
CA LEU A 49 -0.93 -4.95 6.92
C LEU A 49 -0.01 -3.87 6.32
N ALA A 50 1.03 -3.52 7.05
CA ALA A 50 2.18 -2.77 6.57
C ALA A 50 3.07 -3.68 5.68
N PRO A 51 4.05 -3.10 4.94
CA PRO A 51 4.95 -3.86 4.08
C PRO A 51 5.69 -4.98 4.82
N ASP A 52 6.08 -4.75 6.07
CA ASP A 52 6.74 -5.75 6.93
C ASP A 52 5.80 -6.84 7.47
N GLY A 53 4.52 -6.83 7.08
CA GLY A 53 3.51 -7.77 7.53
C GLY A 53 2.87 -7.42 8.88
N THR A 54 3.31 -6.36 9.56
CA THR A 54 2.69 -5.93 10.82
C THR A 54 1.30 -5.32 10.58
N LYS A 55 0.36 -5.53 11.51
CA LYS A 55 -0.98 -4.91 11.40
C LYS A 55 -0.89 -3.40 11.57
N TRP A 56 -1.60 -2.65 10.72
CA TRP A 56 -1.72 -1.21 10.90
C TRP A 56 -2.37 -0.86 12.24
N LYS A 57 -1.96 0.28 12.79
CA LYS A 57 -2.56 0.85 13.99
C LYS A 57 -4.07 1.04 13.78
N PRO A 58 -4.91 0.60 14.75
CA PRO A 58 -6.36 0.64 14.60
C PRO A 58 -6.88 2.08 14.45
N LEU A 59 -8.08 2.23 13.89
CA LEU A 59 -8.78 3.52 13.91
C LEU A 59 -9.10 3.92 15.35
N SER A 60 -9.26 5.22 15.61
CA SER A 60 -9.62 5.66 16.96
C SER A 60 -11.00 5.09 17.39
N PRO A 61 -11.21 4.78 18.69
CA PRO A 61 -12.50 4.27 19.14
C PRO A 61 -13.65 5.22 18.79
N LEU A 62 -13.42 6.55 18.89
CA LEU A 62 -14.43 7.55 18.54
C LEU A 62 -14.79 7.54 17.06
N THR A 63 -13.85 7.27 16.16
CA THR A 63 -14.11 7.15 14.72
C THR A 63 -15.09 6.00 14.46
N ILE A 64 -14.79 4.81 14.99
CA ILE A 64 -15.62 3.62 14.80
C ILE A 64 -16.97 3.81 15.51
N GLY A 65 -16.95 4.30 16.75
CA GLY A 65 -18.17 4.55 17.52
C GLY A 65 -19.10 5.56 16.85
N THR A 66 -18.57 6.63 16.26
CA THR A 66 -19.37 7.62 15.51
C THR A 66 -19.98 7.02 14.26
N ALA A 67 -19.21 6.26 13.48
CA ALA A 67 -19.71 5.62 12.26
C ALA A 67 -20.88 4.66 12.57
N ILE A 68 -20.73 3.81 13.59
CA ILE A 68 -21.82 2.91 14.02
C ILE A 68 -23.01 3.71 14.54
N TRP A 69 -22.78 4.74 15.36
CA TRP A 69 -23.85 5.57 15.89
C TRP A 69 -24.68 6.23 14.78
N GLN A 70 -24.04 6.69 13.70
CA GLN A 70 -24.72 7.30 12.54
C GLN A 70 -25.61 6.31 11.77
N GLN A 71 -25.27 5.01 11.77
CA GLN A 71 -26.08 3.97 11.14
C GLN A 71 -27.34 3.60 11.93
N GLN A 72 -27.46 4.01 13.19
CA GLN A 72 -28.59 3.66 14.04
C GLN A 72 -29.83 4.54 13.78
N GLY A 73 -31.00 3.99 14.10
CA GLY A 73 -32.29 4.69 14.01
C GLY A 73 -32.35 5.97 14.85
N LYS A 74 -33.25 6.89 14.49
CA LYS A 74 -33.40 8.19 15.17
C LYS A 74 -33.65 8.07 16.67
N SER A 75 -34.38 7.03 17.10
CA SER A 75 -34.65 6.75 18.52
C SER A 75 -33.37 6.49 19.32
N PHE A 76 -32.41 5.76 18.75
CA PHE A 76 -31.10 5.49 19.37
C PHE A 76 -30.21 6.72 19.43
N ARG A 77 -30.31 7.60 18.42
CA ARG A 77 -29.52 8.85 18.34
C ARG A 77 -30.06 9.99 19.21
N LYS A 78 -31.25 9.84 19.80
CA LYS A 78 -31.94 10.88 20.58
C LYS A 78 -31.13 11.35 21.80
N ASN A 79 -30.28 10.49 22.36
CA ASN A 79 -29.52 10.77 23.59
C ASN A 79 -28.13 11.36 23.33
N GLY A 80 -27.87 11.89 22.13
CA GLY A 80 -26.56 12.40 21.75
C GLY A 80 -25.58 11.26 21.38
N GLN A 81 -24.29 11.51 21.55
CA GLN A 81 -23.21 10.64 21.03
C GLN A 81 -22.96 9.36 21.86
N MET A 82 -22.30 8.38 21.24
CA MET A 82 -21.81 7.18 21.92
C MET A 82 -20.76 7.51 22.99
N SER A 83 -20.86 6.87 24.17
CA SER A 83 -19.84 7.01 25.21
C SER A 83 -18.48 6.45 24.76
N LEU A 84 -17.38 7.04 25.24
CA LEU A 84 -16.04 6.54 24.92
C LEU A 84 -15.82 5.08 25.38
N ALA A 85 -16.39 4.70 26.52
CA ALA A 85 -16.32 3.33 27.02
C ALA A 85 -17.03 2.35 26.06
N THR A 86 -18.20 2.71 25.56
CA THR A 86 -18.92 1.93 24.55
C THR A 86 -18.14 1.88 23.23
N ALA A 87 -17.59 3.02 22.79
CA ALA A 87 -16.80 3.12 21.57
C ALA A 87 -15.55 2.22 21.61
N ARG A 88 -14.88 2.10 22.76
CA ARG A 88 -13.78 1.15 22.98
C ARG A 88 -14.23 -0.31 22.87
N LYS A 89 -15.37 -0.66 23.48
CA LYS A 89 -15.95 -2.02 23.37
C LYS A 89 -16.31 -2.35 21.91
N VAL A 90 -16.83 -1.38 21.19
CA VAL A 90 -17.16 -1.51 19.76
C VAL A 90 -15.90 -1.72 18.93
N GLN A 91 -14.87 -0.88 19.08
CA GLN A 91 -13.60 -1.00 18.37
C GLN A 91 -12.96 -2.38 18.58
N ALA A 92 -12.99 -2.90 19.82
CA ALA A 92 -12.45 -4.22 20.14
C ALA A 92 -13.18 -5.36 19.41
N ARG A 93 -14.48 -5.19 19.08
CA ARG A 93 -15.31 -6.21 18.43
C ARG A 93 -15.43 -6.03 16.91
N ARG A 94 -15.20 -4.83 16.40
CA ARG A 94 -15.36 -4.46 14.98
C ARG A 94 -14.21 -3.58 14.55
N ALA A 95 -13.12 -4.20 14.13
CA ALA A 95 -12.09 -3.54 13.34
C ALA A 95 -12.53 -3.58 11.88
N GLY A 96 -13.21 -2.52 11.40
CA GLY A 96 -13.47 -2.36 9.97
C GLY A 96 -12.15 -2.26 9.17
N ARG A 97 -12.23 -2.34 7.84
CA ARG A 97 -11.06 -2.15 6.97
C ARG A 97 -10.45 -0.77 7.22
N ILE A 98 -9.18 -0.76 7.58
CA ILE A 98 -8.42 0.46 7.87
C ILE A 98 -8.04 1.10 6.53
N LEU A 99 -8.07 2.45 6.46
CA LEU A 99 -7.87 3.22 5.23
C LEU A 99 -8.89 2.95 4.11
N TYR A 100 -10.03 2.34 4.45
CA TYR A 100 -11.09 2.03 3.51
C TYR A 100 -12.37 2.79 3.87
N GLY A 101 -12.46 4.03 3.37
CA GLY A 101 -13.68 4.85 3.40
C GLY A 101 -14.54 4.56 2.17
N ASN A 102 -14.22 5.25 1.06
CA ASN A 102 -14.78 4.99 -0.27
C ASN A 102 -13.85 4.16 -1.17
N GLY A 103 -12.67 3.79 -0.66
CA GLY A 103 -11.63 3.10 -1.42
C GLY A 103 -10.64 4.03 -2.14
N ASP A 104 -10.92 5.33 -2.28
CA ASP A 104 -10.11 6.28 -3.06
C ASP A 104 -8.60 6.23 -2.77
N LEU A 105 -8.22 6.19 -1.48
CA LEU A 105 -6.82 6.18 -1.08
C LEU A 105 -6.11 4.91 -1.56
N LEU A 106 -6.65 3.74 -1.21
CA LEU A 106 -6.06 2.46 -1.61
C LEU A 106 -6.17 2.22 -3.13
N GLY A 107 -7.24 2.69 -3.76
CA GLY A 107 -7.43 2.64 -5.21
C GLY A 107 -6.51 3.59 -5.98
N SER A 108 -5.86 4.54 -5.30
CA SER A 108 -4.83 5.40 -5.92
C SER A 108 -3.44 4.75 -5.96
N PHE A 109 -3.27 3.56 -5.38
CA PHE A 109 -2.04 2.80 -5.48
C PHE A 109 -1.83 2.32 -6.92
N ASN A 110 -0.63 2.51 -7.45
CA ASN A 110 -0.28 2.16 -8.82
C ASN A 110 1.23 1.98 -8.98
N TYR A 111 1.64 1.44 -10.12
CA TYR A 111 3.04 1.43 -10.55
C TYR A 111 3.19 2.00 -11.95
N GLN A 112 4.38 2.51 -12.24
CA GLN A 112 4.74 3.06 -13.54
C GLN A 112 6.19 2.71 -13.88
N VAL A 113 6.41 2.23 -15.11
CA VAL A 113 7.74 1.96 -15.64
C VAL A 113 8.11 3.04 -16.65
N THR A 114 9.30 3.62 -16.52
CA THR A 114 9.81 4.64 -17.45
C THR A 114 11.30 4.44 -17.66
N GLY A 115 11.68 3.99 -18.86
CA GLY A 115 13.07 3.66 -19.16
C GLY A 115 13.57 2.55 -18.25
N VAL A 116 14.52 2.87 -17.38
CA VAL A 116 15.12 1.94 -16.41
C VAL A 116 14.57 2.10 -14.98
N GLU A 117 13.51 2.92 -14.82
CA GLU A 117 12.93 3.23 -13.53
C GLU A 117 11.57 2.55 -13.36
N LEU A 118 11.38 1.87 -12.22
CA LEU A 118 10.08 1.43 -11.73
C LEU A 118 9.68 2.29 -10.54
N ARG A 119 8.53 2.96 -10.63
CA ARG A 119 7.91 3.68 -9.52
C ARG A 119 6.71 2.91 -9.02
N LEU A 120 6.60 2.72 -7.72
CA LEU A 120 5.46 2.10 -7.04
C LEU A 120 5.00 3.05 -5.94
N GLY A 121 3.72 3.43 -5.93
CA GLY A 121 3.25 4.44 -4.99
C GLY A 121 1.78 4.83 -5.15
N PHE A 122 1.43 5.96 -4.54
CA PHE A 122 0.06 6.46 -4.46
C PHE A 122 -0.04 7.82 -5.16
N SER A 123 -1.13 8.06 -5.89
CA SER A 123 -1.42 9.38 -6.46
C SER A 123 -2.22 10.30 -5.51
N ASP A 124 -2.90 9.77 -4.49
CA ASP A 124 -3.56 10.59 -3.46
C ASP A 124 -2.55 11.07 -2.41
N GLY A 125 -2.40 12.40 -2.28
CA GLY A 125 -1.51 13.03 -1.30
C GLY A 125 -1.78 12.66 0.17
N LYS A 126 -2.99 12.20 0.51
CA LYS A 126 -3.31 11.66 1.85
C LYS A 126 -2.45 10.45 2.20
N ALA A 127 -1.94 9.72 1.20
CA ALA A 127 -1.05 8.59 1.40
C ALA A 127 0.20 8.99 2.19
N ALA A 128 0.76 10.18 1.94
CA ALA A 128 1.92 10.68 2.68
C ALA A 128 1.62 10.86 4.17
N TRP A 129 0.48 11.45 4.51
CA TRP A 129 0.05 11.64 5.91
C TRP A 129 -0.23 10.33 6.62
N HIS A 130 -0.70 9.31 5.90
CA HIS A 130 -0.93 7.99 6.48
C HIS A 130 0.36 7.19 6.59
N HIS A 131 1.23 7.21 5.59
CA HIS A 131 2.52 6.53 5.60
C HIS A 131 3.39 7.01 6.76
N LEU A 132 3.56 8.33 6.90
CA LEU A 132 4.42 8.93 7.91
C LEU A 132 3.71 9.20 9.25
N GLY A 133 2.38 9.30 9.23
CA GLY A 133 1.63 9.88 10.33
C GLY A 133 1.78 11.40 10.39
N THR A 134 1.17 12.02 11.39
CA THR A 134 1.28 13.47 11.64
C THR A 134 1.49 13.76 13.12
N LYS A 135 2.18 14.86 13.44
CA LYS A 135 2.29 15.39 14.81
C LYS A 135 0.92 15.90 15.28
N ALA A 136 0.79 16.19 16.57
CA ALA A 136 -0.43 16.83 17.09
C ALA A 136 -0.70 18.18 16.39
N TYR A 137 -1.95 18.46 16.06
CA TYR A 137 -2.37 19.70 15.38
C TYR A 137 -3.75 20.15 15.85
N THR A 138 -4.07 21.43 15.63
CA THR A 138 -5.37 21.99 15.98
C THR A 138 -6.24 22.15 14.74
N ILE A 139 -7.46 21.63 14.80
CA ILE A 139 -8.47 21.81 13.75
C ILE A 139 -9.36 22.99 14.16
N THR A 140 -9.49 23.95 13.26
CA THR A 140 -10.31 25.16 13.43
C THR A 140 -11.32 25.29 12.29
N PRO A 141 -12.51 25.85 12.55
CA PRO A 141 -13.50 26.07 11.50
C PRO A 141 -13.05 27.23 10.60
N LYS A 142 -13.17 27.06 9.27
CA LYS A 142 -12.79 28.11 8.31
C LYS A 142 -13.87 29.18 8.12
N LYS A 143 -15.14 28.78 8.04
CA LYS A 143 -16.28 29.67 7.73
C LYS A 143 -17.34 29.78 8.84
N ALA A 144 -17.37 28.83 9.79
CA ALA A 144 -18.39 28.74 10.83
C ALA A 144 -17.84 29.08 12.22
N LYS A 145 -18.72 29.39 13.18
CA LYS A 145 -18.33 29.68 14.58
C LYS A 145 -17.83 28.43 15.35
N ALA A 146 -18.19 27.24 14.88
CA ALA A 146 -17.79 25.96 15.46
C ALA A 146 -17.81 24.84 14.40
N LEU A 147 -17.05 23.77 14.63
CA LEU A 147 -17.07 22.56 13.82
C LEU A 147 -17.76 21.41 14.56
N ALA A 148 -18.46 20.57 13.81
CA ALA A 148 -18.90 19.26 14.27
C ALA A 148 -17.75 18.26 14.11
N PHE A 149 -17.33 17.61 15.19
CA PHE A 149 -16.24 16.64 15.22
C PHE A 149 -16.59 15.49 16.14
N ALA A 150 -16.67 14.27 15.61
CA ALA A 150 -17.02 13.06 16.37
C ALA A 150 -18.31 13.21 17.22
N GLY A 151 -19.34 13.85 16.68
CA GLY A 151 -20.61 14.10 17.39
C GLY A 151 -20.62 15.30 18.34
N LEU A 152 -19.49 16.01 18.49
CA LEU A 152 -19.37 17.21 19.33
C LEU A 152 -19.32 18.48 18.49
N VAL A 153 -19.96 19.54 18.94
CA VAL A 153 -19.77 20.89 18.39
C VAL A 153 -18.72 21.62 19.23
N ARG A 154 -17.63 22.06 18.61
CA ARG A 154 -16.49 22.71 19.28
C ARG A 154 -15.96 23.89 18.47
N LYS A 155 -15.49 24.94 19.14
CA LYS A 155 -14.80 26.07 18.48
C LYS A 155 -13.43 25.68 17.91
N ARG A 156 -12.79 24.66 18.48
CA ARG A 156 -11.53 24.06 18.03
C ARG A 156 -11.37 22.64 18.56
N VAL A 157 -10.58 21.83 17.87
CA VAL A 157 -10.23 20.46 18.29
C VAL A 157 -8.72 20.34 18.35
N LYS A 158 -8.18 19.97 19.51
CA LYS A 158 -6.76 19.58 19.65
C LYS A 158 -6.64 18.11 19.26
N HIS A 159 -6.18 17.84 18.04
CA HIS A 159 -6.03 16.49 17.52
C HIS A 159 -4.64 15.94 17.88
N PRO A 160 -4.51 14.69 18.36
CA PRO A 160 -3.23 14.11 18.77
C PRO A 160 -2.27 13.82 17.61
N GLY A 161 -2.76 13.94 16.37
CA GLY A 161 -2.03 13.55 15.17
C GLY A 161 -2.54 12.21 14.62
N LEU A 162 -2.16 11.90 13.38
CA LEU A 162 -2.47 10.63 12.74
C LEU A 162 -1.36 9.63 13.07
N PRO A 163 -1.69 8.40 13.50
CA PRO A 163 -0.68 7.36 13.63
C PRO A 163 -0.15 6.97 12.24
N ALA A 164 1.15 6.74 12.16
CA ALA A 164 1.80 6.17 10.98
C ALA A 164 1.23 4.77 10.68
N ARG A 165 0.95 4.55 9.40
CA ARG A 165 0.52 3.31 8.75
C ARG A 165 1.34 3.18 7.47
N PRO A 166 2.57 2.63 7.56
CA PRO A 166 3.44 2.49 6.39
C PRO A 166 2.69 1.77 5.27
N LEU A 167 2.70 2.37 4.07
CA LEU A 167 1.92 1.90 2.92
C LEU A 167 2.78 1.22 1.87
N VAL A 168 4.03 1.66 1.72
CA VAL A 168 4.99 1.17 0.73
C VAL A 168 6.30 0.94 1.47
N GLY A 169 7.04 -0.09 1.07
CA GLY A 169 8.33 -0.45 1.63
C GLY A 169 8.95 -1.54 0.78
N PHE A 170 10.15 -1.99 1.16
CA PHE A 170 10.86 -3.06 0.47
C PHE A 170 11.38 -4.07 1.50
N PRO A 171 10.48 -4.87 2.11
CA PRO A 171 10.87 -5.92 3.03
C PRO A 171 11.62 -7.05 2.31
N ALA A 172 12.29 -7.92 3.06
CA ALA A 172 12.99 -9.10 2.52
C ALA A 172 12.10 -10.01 1.65
N SER A 173 10.79 -10.08 1.94
CA SER A 173 9.84 -10.82 1.09
C SER A 173 9.67 -10.21 -0.30
N ASP A 174 9.76 -8.89 -0.41
CA ASP A 174 9.65 -8.17 -1.69
C ASP A 174 10.97 -8.24 -2.44
N GLU A 175 12.11 -8.18 -1.74
CA GLU A 175 13.43 -8.45 -2.32
C GLU A 175 13.47 -9.84 -2.97
N GLN A 176 13.00 -10.87 -2.26
CA GLN A 176 12.94 -12.23 -2.80
C GLN A 176 11.99 -12.31 -4.00
N LEU A 177 10.81 -11.69 -3.92
CA LEU A 177 9.87 -11.64 -5.04
C LEU A 177 10.50 -11.00 -6.28
N VAL A 178 11.25 -9.90 -6.12
CA VAL A 178 11.96 -9.26 -7.23
C VAL A 178 12.99 -10.20 -7.83
N ALA A 179 13.78 -10.88 -6.99
CA ALA A 179 14.78 -11.84 -7.45
C ALA A 179 14.13 -13.00 -8.24
N ASP A 180 13.03 -13.56 -7.74
CA ASP A 180 12.31 -14.67 -8.36
C ASP A 180 11.72 -14.25 -9.72
N VAL A 181 11.01 -13.11 -9.77
CA VAL A 181 10.43 -12.58 -11.00
C VAL A 181 11.51 -12.25 -12.03
N THR A 182 12.64 -11.70 -11.59
CA THR A 182 13.79 -11.42 -12.45
C THR A 182 14.36 -12.72 -13.03
N ALA A 183 14.60 -13.73 -12.19
CA ALA A 183 15.14 -15.00 -12.63
C ALA A 183 14.20 -15.71 -13.62
N ASP A 184 12.90 -15.70 -13.36
CA ASP A 184 11.91 -16.30 -14.26
C ASP A 184 11.79 -15.54 -15.58
N HIS A 185 11.87 -14.21 -15.55
CA HIS A 185 11.93 -13.41 -16.77
C HIS A 185 13.15 -13.77 -17.63
N LEU A 186 14.34 -13.84 -17.03
CA LEU A 186 15.57 -14.18 -17.76
C LEU A 186 15.54 -15.61 -18.31
N LYS A 187 14.97 -16.58 -17.58
CA LYS A 187 14.75 -17.94 -18.09
C LYS A 187 13.87 -17.93 -19.35
N LEU A 188 12.79 -17.13 -19.35
CA LEU A 188 11.92 -16.99 -20.51
C LEU A 188 12.66 -16.38 -21.70
N VAL A 189 13.46 -15.33 -21.48
CA VAL A 189 14.30 -14.73 -22.53
C VAL A 189 15.25 -15.77 -23.12
N LEU A 190 16.00 -16.49 -22.27
CA LEU A 190 16.96 -17.50 -22.71
C LEU A 190 16.29 -18.67 -23.45
N SER A 191 15.07 -19.05 -23.06
CA SER A 191 14.34 -20.13 -23.73
C SER A 191 13.95 -19.82 -25.18
N ARG A 192 13.88 -18.53 -25.54
CA ARG A 192 13.53 -18.04 -26.88
C ARG A 192 14.73 -17.96 -27.83
N VAL A 193 15.95 -18.08 -27.30
CA VAL A 193 17.22 -17.98 -28.05
C VAL A 193 17.68 -19.35 -28.57
N ARG A 194 16.77 -20.34 -28.57
CA ARG A 194 17.02 -21.68 -29.10
C ARG A 194 17.05 -21.69 -30.62
#